data_AF-F6WDZ2-F1
#
_entry.id   AF-F6WDZ2-F1
#
_cell.length_a   1.000
_cell.length_b   1.000
_cell.length_c   1.000
_cell.angle_alpha   90.00
_cell.angle_beta   90.00
_cell.angle_gamma   90.00
#
_symmetry.space_group_name_H-M   'P 1'
#
loop_
_entity.id
_entity.type
_entity.pdbx_description
1 polymer ?
#
loop_
_entity_poly.entity_id
_entity_poly.type
_entity_poly.pdbx_seq_one_letter_code
_entity_poly.pdbx_strand_id
1 'polypeptide(L)'
;MPTASTAQILGNNESIEPYTSNIYTRRVLSGEFQIVNQHLLKDLTEMNLWNEDVKLQMIANNGSIQNIPNIPDDLKQLYRTVWEISQKNIVKMAADRAAFIDQSQSLNIHIAEPNYAKLTSMHFFGWKSGLKTGMYYLRTKPAAQAIQFTVDKNKLKDVKSEQTMTEQEKREENEAAMLCSLQNKEACLMCSG
;
A
#
# COMPACT_ATOMS: atom_id res chain seq x y z
N MET A 1 18.97 -13.82 -5.41
CA MET A 1 18.60 -13.93 -6.84
C MET A 1 17.10 -13.76 -7.01
N PRO A 2 16.59 -13.47 -8.23
CA PRO A 2 15.16 -13.49 -8.50
C PRO A 2 14.63 -14.92 -8.38
N THR A 3 13.45 -15.10 -7.78
CA THR A 3 12.86 -16.41 -7.51
C THR A 3 11.49 -16.59 -8.14
N ALA A 4 11.19 -15.87 -9.24
CA ALA A 4 9.86 -15.82 -9.85
C ALA A 4 9.20 -17.22 -9.99
N SER A 5 9.84 -18.16 -10.68
CA SER A 5 9.27 -19.50 -10.91
C SER A 5 9.19 -20.35 -9.63
N THR A 6 10.24 -20.36 -8.81
CA THR A 6 10.30 -21.22 -7.62
C THR A 6 9.42 -20.70 -6.48
N ALA A 7 9.35 -19.38 -6.28
CA ALA A 7 8.43 -18.75 -5.34
C ALA A 7 6.97 -19.00 -5.76
N GLN A 8 6.68 -18.93 -7.06
CA GLN A 8 5.34 -19.25 -7.57
C GLN A 8 4.95 -20.72 -7.32
N ILE A 9 5.88 -21.66 -7.53
CA ILE A 9 5.65 -23.09 -7.22
C ILE A 9 5.36 -23.30 -5.73
N LEU A 10 6.09 -22.59 -4.86
CA LEU A 10 5.96 -22.70 -3.41
C LEU A 10 4.87 -21.81 -2.80
N GLY A 11 4.21 -20.96 -3.60
CA GLY A 11 3.20 -20.02 -3.10
C GLY A 11 3.75 -18.87 -2.24
N ASN A 12 5.02 -18.50 -2.43
CA ASN A 12 5.70 -17.43 -1.71
C ASN A 12 5.78 -16.14 -2.55
N ASN A 13 6.05 -15.01 -1.89
CA ASN A 13 6.41 -13.78 -2.60
C ASN A 13 7.83 -13.87 -3.19
N GLU A 14 8.12 -13.05 -4.19
CA GLU A 14 9.40 -13.08 -4.88
C GLU A 14 10.54 -12.49 -4.04
N SER A 15 11.61 -13.27 -3.88
CA SER A 15 12.89 -12.83 -3.33
C SER A 15 12.74 -12.02 -2.01
N ILE A 16 13.48 -10.92 -1.92
CA ILE A 16 13.45 -9.95 -0.82
C ILE A 16 12.44 -8.81 -1.03
N GLU A 17 11.51 -8.96 -1.96
CA GLU A 17 10.64 -7.88 -2.39
C GLU A 17 9.41 -7.75 -1.48
N PRO A 18 8.90 -6.53 -1.27
CA PRO A 18 7.55 -6.34 -0.74
C PRO A 18 6.49 -6.84 -1.74
N TYR A 19 5.27 -7.08 -1.27
CA TYR A 19 4.16 -7.40 -2.16
C TYR A 19 3.90 -6.24 -3.12
N THR A 20 3.89 -6.54 -4.43
CA THR A 20 3.63 -5.53 -5.47
C THR A 20 2.17 -5.09 -5.49
N SER A 21 1.27 -6.00 -5.15
CA SER A 21 -0.18 -5.82 -5.05
C SER A 21 -0.78 -6.87 -4.12
N ASN A 22 -1.84 -6.54 -3.37
CA ASN A 22 -2.59 -7.53 -2.61
C ASN A 22 -3.66 -8.25 -3.45
N ILE A 23 -3.84 -7.88 -4.72
CA ILE A 23 -4.69 -8.61 -5.68
C ILE A 23 -3.98 -8.69 -7.03
N TYR A 24 -3.89 -9.88 -7.60
CA TYR A 24 -3.19 -10.11 -8.87
C TYR A 24 -3.96 -11.09 -9.75
N THR A 25 -3.86 -10.89 -11.06
CA THR A 25 -4.51 -11.76 -12.04
C THR A 25 -3.56 -12.87 -12.45
N ARG A 26 -3.99 -14.11 -12.27
CA ARG A 26 -3.29 -15.31 -12.75
C ARG A 26 -3.98 -15.84 -13.99
N ARG A 27 -3.21 -15.95 -15.08
CA ARG A 27 -3.66 -16.56 -16.33
C ARG A 27 -3.38 -18.06 -16.28
N VAL A 28 -4.41 -18.86 -16.54
CA VAL A 28 -4.31 -20.31 -16.74
C VAL A 28 -5.01 -20.67 -18.06
N LEU A 29 -4.86 -21.91 -18.53
CA LEU A 29 -5.49 -22.37 -19.78
C LEU A 29 -7.02 -22.20 -19.77
N SER A 30 -7.64 -22.30 -18.59
CA SER A 30 -9.08 -22.16 -18.38
C SER A 30 -9.58 -20.72 -18.23
N GLY A 31 -8.70 -19.71 -18.28
CA GLY A 31 -9.07 -18.30 -18.18
C GLY A 31 -8.19 -17.47 -17.25
N GLU A 32 -8.66 -16.26 -16.93
CA GLU A 32 -8.01 -15.35 -15.99
C GLU A 32 -8.71 -15.38 -14.64
N PHE A 33 -7.96 -15.63 -13.57
CA PHE A 33 -8.48 -15.67 -12.21
C PHE A 33 -7.83 -14.58 -11.36
N GLN A 34 -8.64 -13.85 -10.61
CA GLN A 34 -8.12 -12.91 -9.61
C GLN A 34 -7.78 -13.65 -8.33
N ILE A 35 -6.55 -13.48 -7.87
CA ILE A 35 -6.03 -14.07 -6.64
C ILE A 35 -5.71 -12.94 -5.68
N VAL A 36 -6.20 -13.07 -4.45
CA VAL A 36 -5.93 -12.14 -3.36
C VAL A 36 -4.75 -12.67 -2.57
N ASN A 37 -3.96 -11.78 -1.97
CA ASN A 37 -2.91 -12.16 -1.02
C ASN A 37 -3.52 -13.05 0.08
N GLN A 38 -3.04 -14.30 0.15
CA GLN A 38 -3.58 -15.32 1.05
C GLN A 38 -3.53 -14.90 2.52
N HIS A 39 -2.52 -14.13 2.92
CA HIS A 39 -2.37 -13.65 4.29
C HIS A 39 -3.43 -12.60 4.61
N LEU A 40 -3.59 -11.60 3.74
CA LEU A 40 -4.63 -10.58 3.89
C LEU A 40 -6.04 -11.18 3.88
N LEU A 41 -6.30 -12.12 2.97
CA LEU A 41 -7.59 -12.79 2.89
C LEU A 41 -7.92 -13.52 4.20
N LYS A 42 -6.94 -14.22 4.78
CA LYS A 42 -7.09 -14.89 6.05
C LYS A 42 -7.43 -13.91 7.17
N ASP A 43 -6.65 -12.84 7.32
CA ASP A 43 -6.86 -11.86 8.39
C ASP A 43 -8.22 -11.15 8.26
N LEU A 44 -8.60 -10.75 7.04
CA LEU A 44 -9.91 -10.13 6.79
C LEU A 44 -11.07 -11.10 7.08
N THR A 45 -10.89 -12.40 6.82
CA THR A 45 -11.91 -13.41 7.11
C THR A 45 -12.03 -13.65 8.61
N GLU A 46 -10.92 -13.74 9.33
CA GLU A 46 -10.90 -13.89 10.80
C GLU A 46 -11.54 -12.70 11.51
N MET A 47 -11.39 -11.49 10.96
CA MET A 47 -12.04 -10.28 11.47
C MET A 47 -13.48 -10.07 10.97
N ASN A 48 -14.04 -10.99 10.17
CA ASN A 48 -15.34 -10.85 9.51
C ASN A 48 -15.49 -9.57 8.66
N LEU A 49 -14.39 -9.06 8.11
CA LEU A 49 -14.34 -7.89 7.24
C LEU A 49 -14.37 -8.26 5.75
N TRP A 50 -14.15 -9.54 5.42
CA TRP A 50 -14.13 -10.00 4.04
C TRP A 50 -15.54 -10.05 3.42
N ASN A 51 -15.77 -9.24 2.40
CA ASN A 51 -16.99 -9.25 1.60
C ASN A 51 -16.69 -8.88 0.13
N GLU A 52 -17.67 -9.06 -0.76
CA GLU A 52 -17.50 -8.76 -2.19
C GLU A 52 -17.25 -7.27 -2.45
N ASP A 53 -17.78 -6.37 -1.61
CA ASP A 53 -17.56 -4.93 -1.76
C ASP A 53 -16.10 -4.55 -1.46
N VAL A 54 -15.47 -5.14 -0.43
CA VAL A 54 -14.05 -4.99 -0.13
C VAL A 54 -13.21 -5.49 -1.29
N LYS A 55 -13.55 -6.65 -1.87
CA LYS A 55 -12.87 -7.17 -3.06
C LYS A 55 -12.98 -6.21 -4.24
N LEU A 56 -14.16 -5.66 -4.52
CA LEU A 56 -14.38 -4.66 -5.58
C LEU A 56 -13.57 -3.38 -5.33
N GLN A 57 -13.51 -2.91 -4.08
CA GLN A 57 -12.71 -1.75 -3.70
C GLN A 57 -11.20 -2.03 -3.82
N MET A 58 -10.74 -3.23 -3.50
CA MET A 58 -9.35 -3.64 -3.72
C MET A 58 -9.01 -3.61 -5.21
N ILE A 59 -9.89 -4.10 -6.08
CA ILE A 59 -9.70 -4.03 -7.54
C ILE A 59 -9.62 -2.56 -7.98
N ALA A 60 -10.57 -1.73 -7.54
CA ALA A 60 -10.61 -0.29 -7.82
C ALA A 60 -9.32 0.44 -7.39
N ASN A 61 -8.76 0.04 -6.24
CA ASN A 61 -7.53 0.60 -5.68
C ASN A 61 -6.26 -0.13 -6.16
N ASN A 62 -6.34 -0.97 -7.20
CA ASN A 62 -5.21 -1.72 -7.77
C ASN A 62 -4.44 -2.54 -6.71
N GLY A 63 -5.18 -3.18 -5.80
CA GLY A 63 -4.66 -4.03 -4.73
C GLY A 63 -4.14 -3.30 -3.50
N SER A 64 -4.31 -1.97 -3.43
CA SER A 64 -4.11 -1.22 -2.19
C SER A 64 -5.33 -1.32 -1.28
N ILE A 65 -5.09 -1.41 0.03
CA ILE A 65 -6.14 -1.41 1.05
C ILE A 65 -6.19 -0.11 1.88
N GLN A 66 -5.32 0.86 1.58
CA GLN A 66 -5.19 2.09 2.38
C GLN A 66 -6.49 2.91 2.40
N ASN A 67 -7.17 2.97 1.25
CA ASN A 67 -8.37 3.78 1.04
C ASN A 67 -9.67 3.02 1.33
N ILE A 68 -9.59 1.78 1.83
CA ILE A 68 -10.78 0.97 2.13
C ILE A 68 -11.25 1.35 3.55
N PRO A 69 -12.51 1.81 3.69
CA PRO A 69 -13.09 2.06 5.01
C PRO A 69 -13.30 0.72 5.72
N ASN A 70 -13.34 0.73 7.05
CA ASN A 70 -13.51 -0.46 7.92
C ASN A 70 -12.29 -1.37 8.09
N ILE A 71 -11.20 -1.19 7.34
CA ILE A 71 -9.95 -1.91 7.61
C ILE A 71 -9.14 -1.16 8.70
N PRO A 72 -8.75 -1.83 9.80
CA PRO A 72 -7.90 -1.28 10.83
C PRO A 72 -6.53 -0.77 10.33
N ASP A 73 -5.99 0.25 11.00
CA ASP A 73 -4.75 0.92 10.58
C ASP A 73 -3.49 0.04 10.73
N ASP A 74 -3.48 -0.85 11.71
CA ASP A 74 -2.43 -1.86 11.89
C ASP A 74 -2.37 -2.82 10.68
N LEU A 75 -3.53 -3.30 10.22
CA LEU A 75 -3.64 -4.14 9.03
C LEU A 75 -3.22 -3.37 7.77
N LYS A 76 -3.63 -2.11 7.65
CA LYS A 76 -3.20 -1.22 6.56
C LYS A 76 -1.68 -1.03 6.54
N GLN A 77 -1.05 -0.88 7.70
CA GLN A 77 0.41 -0.74 7.79
C GLN A 77 1.15 -2.02 7.39
N LEU A 78 0.61 -3.19 7.75
CA LEU A 78 1.17 -4.50 7.45
C LEU A 78 1.11 -4.83 5.96
N TYR A 79 -0.04 -4.59 5.32
CA TYR A 79 -0.27 -4.94 3.91
C TYR A 79 -0.02 -3.78 2.94
N ARG A 80 0.93 -2.90 3.29
CA ARG A 80 1.40 -1.87 2.36
C ARG A 80 2.01 -2.51 1.13
N THR A 81 1.59 -2.03 -0.04
CA THR A 81 2.18 -2.46 -1.30
C THR A 81 3.55 -1.80 -1.48
N VAL A 82 4.38 -2.34 -2.38
CA VAL A 82 5.71 -1.77 -2.71
C VAL A 82 5.65 -0.30 -3.13
N TRP A 83 4.50 0.14 -3.66
CA TRP A 83 4.25 1.52 -4.10
C TRP A 83 3.98 2.49 -2.95
N GLU A 84 3.60 1.97 -1.79
CA GLU A 84 3.30 2.72 -0.57
C GLU A 84 4.50 2.74 0.39
N ILE A 85 5.50 1.89 0.13
CA ILE A 85 6.71 1.79 0.94
C ILE A 85 7.79 2.73 0.37
N SER A 86 8.42 3.48 1.28
CA SER A 86 9.56 4.33 0.94
C SER A 86 10.72 3.51 0.36
N GLN A 87 11.09 3.79 -0.88
CA GLN A 87 12.22 3.12 -1.53
C GLN A 87 13.55 3.39 -0.82
N LYS A 88 13.69 4.51 -0.11
CA LYS A 88 14.85 4.79 0.73
C LYS A 88 15.00 3.74 1.84
N ASN A 89 13.89 3.31 2.45
CA ASN A 89 13.90 2.27 3.48
C ASN A 89 14.27 0.91 2.87
N ILE A 90 13.76 0.61 1.68
CA ILE A 90 14.14 -0.62 0.95
C ILE A 90 15.63 -0.67 0.68
N VAL A 91 16.21 0.43 0.18
CA VAL A 91 17.65 0.53 -0.07
C VAL A 91 18.46 0.43 1.22
N LYS A 92 17.99 1.03 2.32
CA LYS A 92 18.64 0.91 3.64
C LYS A 92 18.63 -0.54 4.14
N MET A 93 17.46 -1.20 4.12
CA MET A 93 17.35 -2.61 4.52
C MET A 93 18.19 -3.53 3.61
N ALA A 94 18.34 -3.18 2.33
CA ALA A 94 19.22 -3.88 1.42
C ALA A 94 20.70 -3.73 1.82
N ALA A 95 21.12 -2.54 2.25
CA ALA A 95 22.47 -2.29 2.75
C ALA A 95 22.71 -3.02 4.08
N ASP A 96 21.74 -3.00 5.00
CA ASP A 96 21.82 -3.69 6.30
C ASP A 96 22.07 -5.20 6.13
N ARG A 97 21.34 -5.87 5.21
CA ARG A 97 21.59 -7.29 4.92
C ARG A 97 22.83 -7.55 4.07
N ALA A 98 23.28 -6.57 3.28
CA ALA A 98 24.45 -6.74 2.40
C ALA A 98 25.74 -6.97 3.18
N ALA A 99 25.82 -6.54 4.43
CA ALA A 99 26.94 -6.84 5.33
C ALA A 99 27.16 -8.35 5.53
N PHE A 100 26.13 -9.17 5.33
CA PHE A 100 26.16 -10.62 5.51
C PHE A 100 26.08 -11.40 4.18
N ILE A 101 26.26 -10.72 3.04
CA ILE A 101 26.22 -11.32 1.70
C ILE A 101 27.59 -11.17 1.05
N ASP A 102 28.23 -12.31 0.79
CA ASP A 102 29.55 -12.41 0.14
C ASP A 102 29.53 -11.88 -1.31
N GLN A 103 28.45 -12.13 -2.05
CA GLN A 103 28.19 -11.64 -3.40
C GLN A 103 27.30 -10.39 -3.38
N SER A 104 26.15 -10.40 -4.07
CA SER A 104 25.22 -9.28 -4.16
C SER A 104 23.77 -9.78 -4.14
N GLN A 105 22.82 -8.87 -4.36
CA GLN A 105 21.38 -9.13 -4.35
C GLN A 105 20.69 -8.49 -5.55
N SER A 106 19.63 -9.11 -6.04
CA SER A 106 18.81 -8.60 -7.14
C SER A 106 17.78 -7.62 -6.58
N LEU A 107 18.13 -6.34 -6.52
CA LEU A 107 17.29 -5.30 -5.91
C LEU A 107 16.48 -4.52 -6.96
N ASN A 108 15.18 -4.81 -7.05
CA ASN A 108 14.27 -3.99 -7.87
C ASN A 108 13.85 -2.71 -7.14
N ILE A 109 13.77 -1.60 -7.88
CA ILE A 109 13.34 -0.30 -7.36
C ILE A 109 12.01 0.06 -8.01
N HIS A 110 11.05 0.48 -7.18
CA HIS A 110 9.69 0.78 -7.58
C HIS A 110 9.40 2.26 -7.38
N ILE A 111 9.27 3.02 -8.47
CA ILE A 111 8.96 4.45 -8.42
C ILE A 111 7.76 4.68 -9.33
N ALA A 112 6.60 4.96 -8.73
CA ALA A 112 5.35 5.14 -9.46
C ALA A 112 5.47 6.22 -10.54
N GLU A 113 5.97 7.40 -10.15
CA GLU A 113 6.20 8.56 -11.02
C GLU A 113 7.69 8.93 -11.01
N PRO A 114 8.48 8.37 -11.95
CA PRO A 114 9.91 8.63 -12.03
C PRO A 114 10.17 10.06 -12.50
N ASN A 115 11.16 10.71 -11.90
CA ASN A 115 11.72 11.96 -12.39
C ASN A 115 13.24 11.94 -12.19
N TYR A 116 13.96 12.81 -12.90
CA TYR A 116 15.42 12.86 -12.86
C TYR A 116 15.93 13.00 -11.42
N ALA A 117 15.37 13.92 -10.63
CA ALA A 117 15.80 14.15 -9.24
C ALA A 117 15.63 12.91 -8.34
N LYS A 118 14.51 12.19 -8.46
CA LYS A 118 14.21 10.96 -7.70
C LYS A 118 15.15 9.83 -8.10
N LEU A 119 15.39 9.63 -9.40
CA LEU A 119 16.28 8.59 -9.88
C LEU A 119 17.74 8.85 -9.50
N THR A 120 18.20 10.09 -9.70
CA THR A 120 19.56 10.50 -9.31
C THR A 120 19.75 10.33 -7.81
N SER A 121 18.86 10.86 -6.97
CA SER A 121 18.98 10.73 -5.52
C SER A 121 18.95 9.27 -5.04
N MET A 122 18.12 8.42 -5.64
CA MET A 122 18.06 6.99 -5.33
C MET A 122 19.38 6.27 -5.68
N HIS A 123 19.91 6.48 -6.88
CA HIS A 123 21.18 5.87 -7.30
C HIS A 123 22.35 6.31 -6.41
N PHE A 124 22.47 7.62 -6.15
CA PHE A 124 23.52 8.13 -5.26
C PHE A 124 23.35 7.65 -3.81
N PHE A 125 22.11 7.48 -3.34
CA PHE A 125 21.86 6.92 -2.01
C PHE A 125 22.30 5.46 -1.91
N GLY A 126 21.96 4.62 -2.91
CA GLY A 126 22.42 3.23 -2.96
C GLY A 126 23.93 3.09 -3.04
N TRP A 127 24.58 3.90 -3.90
CA TRP A 127 26.05 3.93 -4.02
C TRP A 127 26.74 4.34 -2.71
N LYS A 128 26.29 5.45 -2.08
CA LYS A 128 26.84 5.91 -0.79
C LYS A 128 26.62 4.92 0.34
N SER A 129 25.57 4.09 0.25
CA SER A 129 25.28 3.04 1.23
C SER A 129 26.15 1.78 1.04
N GLY A 130 27.04 1.75 0.03
CA GLY A 130 27.94 0.63 -0.20
C GLY A 130 27.31 -0.58 -0.92
N LEU A 131 26.15 -0.40 -1.55
CA LEU A 131 25.51 -1.49 -2.30
C LEU A 131 26.32 -1.85 -3.55
N LYS A 132 26.64 -3.15 -3.68
CA LYS A 132 27.26 -3.72 -4.89
C LYS A 132 26.33 -3.64 -6.10
N THR A 133 25.04 -3.91 -5.90
CA THR A 133 23.98 -3.73 -6.91
C THR A 133 23.00 -2.67 -6.41
N GLY A 134 23.10 -1.45 -6.95
CA GLY A 134 22.21 -0.34 -6.56
C GLY A 134 20.80 -0.44 -7.15
N MET A 135 20.65 -1.07 -8.32
CA MET A 135 19.36 -1.29 -8.96
C MET A 135 19.47 -2.44 -9.97
N TYR A 136 18.48 -3.34 -9.97
CA TYR A 136 18.32 -4.39 -10.97
C TYR A 136 17.33 -3.95 -12.05
N TYR A 137 16.02 -3.92 -11.75
CA TYR A 137 15.02 -3.24 -12.58
C TYR A 137 14.47 -1.99 -11.90
N LEU A 138 14.18 -0.99 -12.73
CA LEU A 138 13.27 0.09 -12.39
C LEU A 138 11.85 -0.29 -12.81
N ARG A 139 10.92 -0.31 -11.87
CA ARG A 139 9.49 -0.54 -12.10
C ARG A 139 8.73 0.76 -11.89
N THR A 140 7.91 1.13 -12.87
CA THR A 140 7.12 2.36 -12.86
C THR A 140 5.65 2.05 -13.09
N LYS A 141 4.76 2.96 -12.68
CA LYS A 141 3.34 2.85 -13.04
C LYS A 141 3.08 3.58 -14.36
N PRO A 142 2.19 3.09 -15.23
CA PRO A 142 1.77 3.83 -16.41
C PRO A 142 1.05 5.12 -15.98
N ALA A 143 1.20 6.19 -16.77
CA ALA A 143 0.59 7.49 -16.50
C ALA A 143 -0.94 7.45 -16.59
N ALA A 144 -1.49 6.54 -17.40
CA ALA A 144 -2.93 6.31 -17.52
C ALA A 144 -3.28 4.92 -16.97
N GLN A 145 -4.32 4.84 -16.16
CA GLN A 145 -4.86 3.57 -15.68
C GLN A 145 -5.78 2.96 -16.73
N ALA A 146 -5.69 1.65 -16.92
CA ALA A 146 -6.64 0.93 -17.75
C ALA A 146 -8.03 1.03 -17.13
N ILE A 147 -9.06 1.25 -17.96
CA ILE A 147 -10.45 1.30 -17.50
C ILE A 147 -10.81 -0.10 -16.98
N GLN A 148 -11.13 -0.19 -15.70
CA GLN A 148 -11.56 -1.42 -15.08
C GLN A 148 -13.05 -1.65 -15.37
N PHE A 149 -13.36 -2.60 -16.25
CA PHE A 149 -14.74 -2.89 -16.66
C PHE A 149 -15.52 -3.74 -15.65
N THR A 150 -14.84 -4.38 -14.72
CA THR A 150 -15.45 -5.29 -13.72
C THR A 150 -16.02 -4.56 -12.51
N VAL A 151 -15.78 -3.25 -12.37
CA VAL A 151 -16.18 -2.50 -11.18
C VAL A 151 -17.39 -1.64 -11.50
N ASP A 152 -18.50 -1.94 -10.83
CA ASP A 152 -19.75 -1.21 -10.98
C ASP A 152 -19.58 0.20 -10.37
N LYS A 153 -19.48 1.21 -11.23
CA LYS A 153 -19.15 2.58 -10.81
C LYS A 153 -20.21 3.20 -9.89
N ASN A 154 -21.45 2.71 -9.94
CA ASN A 154 -22.52 3.20 -9.08
C ASN A 154 -22.30 2.78 -7.62
N LYS A 155 -21.97 1.50 -7.38
CA LYS A 155 -21.64 1.01 -6.04
C LYS A 155 -20.44 1.72 -5.40
N LEU A 156 -19.44 2.09 -6.20
CA LEU A 156 -18.31 2.89 -5.72
C LEU A 156 -18.68 4.34 -5.37
N LYS A 157 -19.69 4.91 -6.04
CA LYS A 157 -20.15 6.27 -5.74
C LYS A 157 -20.88 6.30 -4.41
N ASP A 158 -21.70 5.29 -4.13
CA ASP A 158 -22.47 5.20 -2.88
C ASP A 158 -21.53 5.14 -1.66
N VAL A 159 -20.48 4.30 -1.75
CA VAL A 159 -19.42 4.23 -0.72
C VAL A 159 -18.66 5.56 -0.58
N LYS A 160 -18.36 6.23 -1.71
CA LYS A 160 -17.69 7.55 -1.65
C LYS A 160 -18.58 8.64 -1.07
N SER A 161 -19.88 8.65 -1.35
CA SER A 161 -20.81 9.60 -0.74
C SER A 161 -20.93 9.40 0.75
N GLU A 162 -20.98 8.14 1.23
CA GLU A 162 -20.95 7.83 2.66
C GLU A 162 -19.64 8.28 3.32
N GLN A 163 -18.50 8.11 2.65
CA GLN A 163 -17.19 8.60 3.11
C GLN A 163 -17.14 10.13 3.21
N THR A 164 -17.69 10.82 2.21
CA THR A 164 -17.66 12.29 2.18
C THR A 164 -18.55 12.85 3.29
N MET A 165 -19.71 12.23 3.52
CA MET A 165 -20.62 12.60 4.62
C MET A 165 -19.99 12.37 5.99
N THR A 166 -19.35 11.22 6.22
CA THR A 166 -18.69 10.93 7.52
C THR A 166 -17.45 11.80 7.78
N GLU A 167 -16.71 12.20 6.75
CA GLU A 167 -15.63 13.19 6.89
C GLU A 167 -16.15 14.60 7.17
N GLN A 168 -17.28 14.99 6.55
CA GLN A 168 -17.93 16.27 6.81
C GLN A 168 -18.47 16.34 8.24
N GLU A 169 -19.15 15.29 8.71
CA GLU A 169 -19.67 15.20 10.08
C GLU A 169 -18.55 15.31 11.12
N LYS A 170 -17.43 14.59 10.93
CA LYS A 170 -16.25 14.72 11.80
C LYS A 170 -15.63 16.11 11.76
N ARG A 171 -15.67 16.78 10.62
CA ARG A 171 -15.15 18.14 10.49
C ARG A 171 -16.06 19.16 11.19
N GLU A 172 -17.37 19.01 11.04
CA GLU A 172 -18.37 19.83 11.72
C GLU A 172 -18.33 19.62 13.24
N GLU A 173 -18.15 18.39 13.73
CA GLU A 173 -17.92 18.11 15.16
C GLU A 173 -16.63 18.77 15.68
N ASN A 174 -15.53 18.70 14.93
CA ASN A 174 -14.27 19.34 15.31
C ASN A 174 -14.36 20.88 15.29
N GLU A 175 -15.07 21.46 14.32
CA GLU A 175 -15.35 22.90 14.27
C GLU A 175 -16.29 23.32 15.41
N ALA A 176 -17.29 22.52 15.75
CA ALA A 176 -18.17 22.75 16.90
C ALA A 176 -17.43 22.65 18.24
N ALA A 177 -16.51 21.68 18.40
CA ALA A 177 -15.65 21.57 19.58
C ALA A 177 -14.71 22.78 19.71
N MET A 178 -14.15 23.26 18.58
CA MET A 178 -13.32 24.48 18.56
C MET A 178 -14.14 25.72 18.95
N LEU A 179 -15.34 25.89 18.39
CA LEU A 179 -16.24 27.00 18.70
C LEU A 179 -16.69 26.99 20.16
N CYS A 180 -16.99 25.82 20.72
CA CYS A 180 -17.31 25.65 22.13
C CYS A 180 -16.15 26.09 23.04
N SER A 181 -14.90 25.76 22.66
CA SER A 181 -13.70 26.20 23.40
C SER A 181 -13.46 27.72 23.32
N LEU A 182 -13.81 28.35 22.19
CA LEU A 182 -13.63 29.78 21.96
C LEU A 182 -14.69 30.63 22.68
N GLN A 183 -15.93 30.14 22.74
CA GLN A 183 -17.06 30.85 23.35
C GLN A 183 -17.14 30.66 24.88
N ASN A 184 -16.53 29.60 25.42
CA ASN A 184 -16.65 29.23 26.84
C ASN A 184 -15.31 29.30 27.59
N LYS A 185 -14.59 30.42 27.43
CA LYS A 185 -13.27 30.65 28.02
C LYS A 185 -13.24 30.55 29.55
N GLU A 186 -14.36 30.83 30.23
CA GLU A 186 -14.47 30.79 31.69
C GLU A 186 -14.83 29.41 32.28
N ALA A 187 -15.30 28.45 31.47
CA ALA A 187 -15.60 27.09 31.94
C ALA A 187 -14.35 26.21 32.10
N CYS A 188 -13.20 26.63 31.55
CA CYS A 188 -11.94 25.88 31.54
C CYS A 188 -11.06 26.15 32.79
N LEU A 189 -11.68 26.39 33.95
CA LEU A 189 -11.00 26.58 35.24
C LEU A 189 -11.24 25.44 36.24
N MET A 190 -11.86 24.32 35.83
CA MET A 190 -12.25 23.24 36.74
C MET A 190 -11.57 21.88 36.48
N CYS A 191 -10.54 21.81 35.63
CA CYS A 191 -9.74 20.58 35.42
C CYS A 191 -8.28 20.72 35.88
N SER A 192 -8.05 21.47 36.95
CA SER A 192 -6.80 21.39 37.72
C SER A 192 -7.13 21.19 39.19
N GLY A 193 -7.42 19.92 39.53
CA GLY A 193 -7.40 19.38 40.89
C GLY A 193 -6.45 18.20 40.91
#